data_AF-A0A437H1V8-F1
#
_entry.id   AF-A0A437H1V8-F1
#
_cell.length_a   1.000
_cell.length_b   1.000
_cell.length_c   1.000
_cell.angle_alpha   90.00
_cell.angle_beta   90.00
_cell.angle_gamma   90.00
#
_symmetry.space_group_name_H-M   'P 1'
#
loop_
_entity.id
_entity.type
_entity.pdbx_description
1 polymer ?
#
loop_
_entity_poly.entity_id
_entity_poly.type
_entity_poly.pdbx_seq_one_letter_code
_entity_poly.pdbx_strand_id
1 'polypeptide(L)'
;MRRWIGCVLALMLTGCWMSARPDIPVGELVQPAGLPGRYWVLPLEDTGSGPGLIEFRTGEDGGMIGDDAENSGGKTFRLVRTSVPGVYVKITDYDDDTVLYGLLEHRDLGTWQDYGIEAVAQDASTGPNLAWMQDIADRYELTIDARDSDKTHIKGKLDGLAIPSLFADPAFLATLHVAPSRLFLPNPPPPEEREDLFPSGGPSLHLQLDQPSLPGAEWISPPGLEGEHAQGQSNTHFYRSYGMRFVRLADGRFEVRADDLQNSSGNPQVLGVLPIEGLENEYLAVSFDHWKYDDKERDYLTLSILGRTETGWSVSNILARGTDTLAGRQDLLSQPMAEAAQRQGASLDGFKLRGGLSAQALLALLRDGQFTTGLEVDRQRAEHFGASVSRQTESTTAP
;
A
#
# COMPACT_ATOMS: atom_id res chain seq x y z
N MET A 1 -14.44 36.90 -23.08
CA MET A 1 -14.21 36.85 -21.62
C MET A 1 -15.55 36.65 -20.92
N ARG A 2 -15.60 35.79 -19.90
CA ARG A 2 -16.79 35.32 -19.14
C ARG A 2 -17.69 34.32 -19.87
N ARG A 3 -17.30 33.03 -19.88
CA ARG A 3 -18.23 31.87 -19.87
C ARG A 3 -17.56 30.48 -19.76
N TRP A 4 -16.29 30.40 -19.34
CA TRP A 4 -15.55 29.13 -19.19
C TRP A 4 -15.00 28.94 -17.77
N ILE A 5 -15.85 29.16 -16.76
CA ILE A 5 -15.57 28.77 -15.35
C ILE A 5 -16.66 27.82 -14.83
N GLY A 6 -17.78 27.65 -15.55
CA GLY A 6 -18.93 26.85 -15.09
C GLY A 6 -18.86 25.34 -15.34
N CYS A 7 -17.86 24.83 -16.08
CA CYS A 7 -17.83 23.41 -16.47
C CYS A 7 -16.71 22.59 -15.79
N VAL A 8 -15.83 23.22 -15.02
CA VAL A 8 -14.82 22.49 -14.19
C VAL A 8 -15.30 22.36 -12.75
N LEU A 9 -16.19 23.25 -12.26
CA LEU A 9 -16.83 23.08 -10.96
C LEU A 9 -17.94 22.02 -10.96
N ALA A 10 -18.59 21.75 -12.10
CA ALA A 10 -19.75 20.85 -12.18
C ALA A 10 -19.40 19.35 -12.30
N LEU A 11 -18.11 19.01 -12.40
CA LEU A 11 -17.61 17.64 -12.46
C LEU A 11 -16.82 17.23 -11.20
N MET A 12 -16.71 18.11 -10.20
CA MET A 12 -16.14 17.84 -8.86
C MET A 12 -17.11 18.16 -7.71
N LEU A 13 -18.42 18.19 -7.97
CA LEU A 13 -19.46 18.32 -6.95
C LEU A 13 -19.90 16.92 -6.47
N THR A 14 -18.94 16.10 -6.11
CA THR A 14 -19.21 14.85 -5.39
C THR A 14 -19.28 15.13 -3.90
N GLY A 15 -20.28 14.52 -3.25
CA GLY A 15 -20.81 14.98 -1.97
C GLY A 15 -19.79 14.99 -0.83
N CYS A 16 -19.32 16.17 -0.43
CA CYS A 16 -18.40 16.29 0.70
C CYS A 16 -19.14 15.97 2.01
N TRP A 17 -18.54 15.13 2.84
CA TRP A 17 -19.05 14.84 4.19
C TRP A 17 -18.60 15.91 5.17
N MET A 18 -19.53 16.48 5.94
CA MET A 18 -19.24 17.56 6.89
C MET A 18 -20.10 17.53 8.15
N SER A 19 -19.64 18.22 9.18
CA SER A 19 -20.43 18.47 10.40
C SER A 19 -19.98 19.78 11.04
N ALA A 20 -20.70 20.21 12.10
CA ALA A 20 -20.08 21.13 13.05
C ALA A 20 -18.81 20.49 13.65
N ARG A 21 -17.86 21.31 14.12
CA ARG A 21 -16.60 20.83 14.69
C ARG A 21 -16.88 19.85 15.86
N PRO A 22 -16.49 18.56 15.74
CA PRO A 22 -16.67 17.61 16.83
C PRO A 22 -15.65 17.85 17.94
N ASP A 23 -16.06 17.58 19.18
CA ASP A 23 -15.19 17.61 20.36
C ASP A 23 -14.67 16.18 20.63
N ILE A 24 -13.49 15.89 20.09
CA ILE A 24 -12.88 14.56 20.13
C ILE A 24 -11.86 14.52 21.26
N PRO A 25 -11.95 13.56 22.20
CA PRO A 25 -10.96 13.41 23.26
C PRO A 25 -9.55 13.23 22.70
N VAL A 26 -8.56 13.90 23.32
CA VAL A 26 -7.14 13.83 22.89
C VAL A 26 -6.62 12.39 22.79
N GLY A 27 -7.10 11.49 23.65
CA GLY A 27 -6.71 10.07 23.62
C GLY A 27 -7.16 9.29 22.39
N GLU A 28 -8.13 9.81 21.64
CA GLU A 28 -8.63 9.22 20.38
C GLU A 28 -7.92 9.80 19.15
N LEU A 29 -7.25 10.94 19.31
CA LEU A 29 -6.44 11.53 18.26
C LEU A 29 -5.15 10.73 18.09
N VAL A 30 -4.76 10.51 16.83
CA VAL A 30 -3.57 9.74 16.52
C VAL A 30 -2.59 10.51 15.66
N GLN A 31 -1.32 10.22 15.88
CA GLN A 31 -0.20 10.73 15.10
C GLN A 31 0.54 9.51 14.55
N PRO A 32 0.15 9.04 13.36
CA PRO A 32 0.77 7.86 12.77
C PRO A 32 2.29 8.04 12.66
N ALA A 33 3.04 7.02 13.07
CA ALA A 33 4.48 7.00 12.85
C ALA A 33 4.77 7.06 11.34
N GLY A 34 5.70 7.92 10.93
CA GLY A 34 6.07 8.09 9.52
C GLY A 34 5.15 8.98 8.69
N LEU A 35 4.15 9.65 9.29
CA LEU A 35 3.43 10.76 8.64
C LEU A 35 4.14 12.11 8.78
N PRO A 36 4.77 12.48 9.92
CA PRO A 36 5.53 13.73 9.97
C PRO A 36 6.71 13.72 9.00
N GLY A 37 6.83 14.77 8.19
CA GLY A 37 7.86 14.88 7.16
C GLY A 37 7.45 15.74 5.98
N ARG A 38 8.35 15.86 4.99
CA ARG A 38 8.10 16.59 3.74
C ARG A 38 7.74 15.61 2.63
N TYR A 39 6.74 15.96 1.83
CA TYR A 39 6.19 15.13 0.77
C TYR A 39 5.96 15.96 -0.51
N TRP A 40 6.15 15.35 -1.67
CA TRP A 40 5.53 15.78 -2.90
C TRP A 40 4.03 15.50 -2.84
N VAL A 41 3.24 16.47 -3.30
CA VAL A 41 1.81 16.36 -3.51
C VAL A 41 1.57 16.13 -4.99
N LEU A 42 1.00 14.97 -5.30
CA LEU A 42 0.61 14.62 -6.65
C LEU A 42 -0.91 14.62 -6.74
N PRO A 43 -1.52 15.56 -7.50
CA PRO A 43 -2.94 15.48 -7.80
C PRO A 43 -3.19 14.29 -8.74
N LEU A 44 -4.23 13.50 -8.47
CA LEU A 44 -4.55 12.34 -9.30
C LEU A 44 -5.29 12.72 -10.59
N GLU A 45 -5.89 13.91 -10.58
CA GLU A 45 -6.50 14.50 -11.76
C GLU A 45 -5.51 15.46 -12.41
N ASP A 46 -5.40 15.38 -13.75
CA ASP A 46 -4.54 16.26 -14.53
C ASP A 46 -5.12 17.68 -14.54
N THR A 47 -4.71 18.45 -13.53
CA THR A 47 -5.08 19.86 -13.38
C THR A 47 -4.10 20.80 -14.09
N GLY A 48 -3.10 20.26 -14.79
CA GLY A 48 -2.01 21.04 -15.39
C GLY A 48 -1.08 21.73 -14.37
N SER A 49 -1.27 21.47 -13.07
CA SER A 49 -0.37 21.92 -12.01
C SER A 49 0.69 20.85 -11.76
N GLY A 50 1.96 21.26 -11.73
CA GLY A 50 3.08 20.38 -11.44
C GLY A 50 3.03 19.84 -10.00
N PRO A 51 3.90 18.87 -9.66
CA PRO A 51 3.97 18.34 -8.30
C PRO A 51 4.28 19.46 -7.31
N GLY A 52 3.46 19.60 -6.26
CA GLY A 52 3.65 20.57 -5.17
C GLY A 52 4.39 19.96 -3.99
N LEU A 53 4.76 20.74 -2.98
CA LEU A 53 5.35 20.23 -1.75
C LEU A 53 4.45 20.49 -0.54
N ILE A 54 4.34 19.51 0.36
CA ILE A 54 3.65 19.65 1.64
C ILE A 54 4.56 19.16 2.77
N GLU A 55 4.48 19.80 3.92
CA GLU A 55 5.10 19.33 5.16
C GLU A 55 4.03 18.98 6.18
N PHE A 56 4.06 17.74 6.68
CA PHE A 56 3.23 17.30 7.79
C PHE A 56 4.00 17.41 9.10
N ARG A 57 3.40 18.05 10.09
CA ARG A 57 3.98 18.25 11.43
C ARG A 57 2.95 17.94 12.50
N THR A 58 3.42 17.51 13.66
CA THR A 58 2.57 17.36 14.84
C THR A 58 2.11 18.74 15.33
N GLY A 59 0.79 18.90 15.54
CA GLY A 59 0.21 20.08 16.17
C GLY A 59 0.26 20.01 17.71
N GLU A 60 0.19 21.19 18.35
CA GLU A 60 0.22 21.30 19.82
C GLU A 60 -1.04 20.72 20.50
N ASP A 61 -2.15 20.64 19.78
CA ASP A 61 -3.45 20.13 20.22
C ASP A 61 -3.60 18.60 20.07
N GLY A 62 -2.53 17.91 19.67
CA GLY A 62 -2.56 16.49 19.34
C GLY A 62 -2.97 16.18 17.90
N GLY A 63 -3.39 17.19 17.12
CA GLY A 63 -3.66 17.08 15.70
C GLY A 63 -2.40 17.04 14.83
N MET A 64 -2.61 17.13 13.51
CA MET A 64 -1.58 17.23 12.49
C MET A 64 -1.75 18.53 11.72
N ILE A 65 -0.64 19.13 11.31
CA ILE A 65 -0.61 20.34 10.49
C ILE A 65 -0.04 19.95 9.13
N GLY A 66 -0.74 20.31 8.05
CA GLY A 66 -0.24 20.19 6.69
C GLY A 66 -0.03 21.56 6.07
N ASP A 67 1.23 21.97 5.87
CA ASP A 67 1.61 23.24 5.26
C ASP A 67 2.15 23.04 3.85
N ASP A 68 1.81 23.95 2.92
CA ASP A 68 2.60 24.09 1.70
C ASP A 68 4.06 24.36 2.13
N ALA A 69 4.99 23.51 1.69
CA ALA A 69 6.37 23.60 2.14
C ALA A 69 7.05 24.93 1.76
N GLU A 70 6.47 25.67 0.79
CA GLU A 70 6.98 26.96 0.32
C GLU A 70 6.18 28.16 0.87
N ASN A 71 5.03 27.93 1.51
CA ASN A 71 4.15 28.98 2.05
C ASN A 71 3.58 28.63 3.43
N SER A 72 3.79 29.51 4.40
CA SER A 72 3.18 29.40 5.74
C SER A 72 1.69 29.75 5.72
N GLY A 73 0.83 28.83 6.15
CA GLY A 73 -0.63 29.03 6.21
C GLY A 73 -1.43 27.73 6.17
N GLY A 74 -0.83 26.62 6.60
CA GLY A 74 -1.37 25.28 6.46
C GLY A 74 -2.70 25.07 7.18
N LYS A 75 -3.36 23.99 6.77
CA LYS A 75 -4.62 23.57 7.39
C LYS A 75 -4.30 22.55 8.47
N THR A 76 -4.80 22.82 9.68
CA THR A 76 -4.83 21.82 10.75
C THR A 76 -5.87 20.77 10.42
N PHE A 77 -5.51 19.51 10.62
CA PHE A 77 -6.42 18.38 10.54
C PHE A 77 -6.19 17.43 11.71
N ARG A 78 -7.23 16.70 12.08
CA ARG A 78 -7.20 15.69 13.14
C ARG A 78 -7.32 14.32 12.51
N LEU A 79 -6.61 13.34 13.07
CA LEU A 79 -6.67 11.95 12.64
C LEU A 79 -7.26 11.08 13.73
N VAL A 80 -8.18 10.20 13.34
CA VAL A 80 -8.76 9.17 14.21
C VAL A 80 -8.60 7.81 13.54
N ARG A 81 -8.35 6.75 14.31
CA ARG A 81 -8.22 5.39 13.76
C ARG A 81 -9.57 4.89 13.25
N THR A 82 -9.54 4.19 12.12
CA THR A 82 -10.65 3.33 11.69
C THR A 82 -10.45 1.89 12.20
N SER A 83 -11.39 0.99 11.92
CA SER A 83 -11.19 -0.44 12.13
C SER A 83 -10.29 -1.09 11.07
N VAL A 84 -9.98 -0.41 9.98
CA VAL A 84 -9.08 -0.88 8.93
C VAL A 84 -7.64 -0.48 9.26
N PRO A 85 -6.70 -1.43 9.39
CA PRO A 85 -5.30 -1.11 9.68
C PRO A 85 -4.69 -0.18 8.61
N GLY A 86 -3.95 0.85 9.05
CA GLY A 86 -3.31 1.82 8.16
C GLY A 86 -4.26 2.88 7.57
N VAL A 87 -5.57 2.81 7.83
CA VAL A 87 -6.55 3.81 7.36
C VAL A 87 -7.04 4.65 8.52
N TYR A 88 -7.02 5.97 8.32
CA TYR A 88 -7.38 6.97 9.32
C TYR A 88 -8.47 7.88 8.77
N VAL A 89 -9.39 8.31 9.64
CA VAL A 89 -10.30 9.41 9.32
C VAL A 89 -9.54 10.70 9.42
N LYS A 90 -9.59 11.50 8.37
CA LYS A 90 -9.03 12.85 8.32
C LYS A 90 -10.14 13.87 8.49
N ILE A 91 -10.06 14.64 9.58
CA ILE A 91 -11.03 15.68 9.93
C ILE A 91 -10.33 17.03 9.73
N THR A 92 -10.68 17.73 8.65
CA THR A 92 -10.02 18.99 8.27
C THR A 92 -10.95 20.15 8.60
N ASP A 93 -10.45 21.18 9.26
CA ASP A 93 -11.23 22.40 9.48
C ASP A 93 -11.49 23.09 8.12
N TYR A 94 -12.76 23.39 7.83
CA TYR A 94 -13.19 24.02 6.58
C TYR A 94 -13.42 25.52 6.77
N ASP A 95 -14.14 25.87 7.83
CA ASP A 95 -14.32 27.22 8.35
C ASP A 95 -14.28 27.19 9.89
N ASP A 96 -14.70 28.29 10.53
CA ASP A 96 -14.60 28.45 11.99
C ASP A 96 -15.38 27.37 12.76
N ASP A 97 -16.49 26.88 12.19
CA ASP A 97 -17.45 26.03 12.88
C ASP A 97 -17.66 24.66 12.22
N THR A 98 -17.18 24.45 10.99
CA THR A 98 -17.40 23.23 10.23
C THR A 98 -16.12 22.49 9.85
N VAL A 99 -16.25 21.17 9.78
CA VAL A 99 -15.18 20.26 9.38
C VAL A 99 -15.58 19.44 8.18
N LEU A 100 -14.58 19.04 7.39
CA LEU A 100 -14.71 18.07 6.32
C LEU A 100 -14.10 16.73 6.74
N TYR A 101 -14.77 15.65 6.34
CA TYR A 101 -14.31 14.29 6.54
C TYR A 101 -13.71 13.73 5.24
N GLY A 102 -12.53 13.13 5.38
CA GLY A 102 -11.87 12.33 4.35
C GLY A 102 -11.22 11.11 4.98
N LEU A 103 -10.54 10.30 4.17
CA LEU A 103 -9.66 9.24 4.67
C LEU A 103 -8.21 9.54 4.29
N LEU A 104 -7.31 9.21 5.18
CA LEU A 104 -5.87 9.20 4.93
C LEU A 104 -5.37 7.79 5.17
N GLU A 105 -4.72 7.20 4.17
CA GLU A 105 -4.24 5.83 4.22
C GLU A 105 -2.72 5.79 4.14
N HIS A 106 -2.12 5.08 5.08
CA HIS A 106 -0.75 4.62 4.96
C HIS A 106 -0.73 3.45 3.99
N ARG A 107 -0.17 3.69 2.81
CA ARG A 107 0.02 2.66 1.81
C ARG A 107 1.28 1.88 2.14
N ASP A 108 1.46 0.76 1.45
CA ASP A 108 2.73 0.03 1.53
C ASP A 108 3.88 1.04 1.32
N LEU A 109 5.02 0.78 1.98
CA LEU A 109 6.26 1.43 1.54
C LEU A 109 6.29 2.97 1.76
N GLY A 110 5.77 3.43 2.90
CA GLY A 110 5.96 4.80 3.41
C GLY A 110 5.25 5.91 2.64
N THR A 111 4.36 5.55 1.72
CA THR A 111 3.53 6.48 0.95
C THR A 111 2.18 6.73 1.63
N TRP A 112 1.60 7.90 1.39
CA TRP A 112 0.31 8.28 1.97
C TRP A 112 -0.68 8.70 0.88
N GLN A 113 -1.91 8.21 0.96
CA GLN A 113 -2.96 8.55 -0.01
C GLN A 113 -4.13 9.24 0.71
N ASP A 114 -4.51 10.41 0.21
CA ASP A 114 -5.68 11.17 0.62
C ASP A 114 -6.89 10.73 -0.21
N TYR A 115 -8.02 10.51 0.44
CA TYR A 115 -9.30 10.23 -0.19
C TYR A 115 -10.36 11.22 0.26
N GLY A 116 -11.14 11.68 -0.71
CA GLY A 116 -12.46 12.23 -0.43
C GLY A 116 -13.42 11.11 -0.07
N ILE A 117 -14.35 11.40 0.84
CA ILE A 117 -15.53 10.56 1.03
C ILE A 117 -16.66 11.24 0.29
N GLU A 118 -17.30 10.51 -0.60
CA GLU A 118 -18.39 11.00 -1.42
C GLU A 118 -19.73 10.45 -0.91
N ALA A 119 -20.77 11.27 -1.04
CA ALA A 119 -22.13 10.75 -0.98
C ALA A 119 -22.33 9.76 -2.15
N VAL A 120 -23.00 8.64 -1.87
CA VAL A 120 -23.32 7.56 -2.82
C VAL A 120 -23.68 8.12 -4.20
N ALA A 121 -23.10 7.54 -5.26
CA ALA A 121 -23.46 7.88 -6.64
C ALA A 121 -24.99 7.92 -6.79
N GLN A 122 -25.53 8.97 -7.44
CA GLN A 122 -26.97 9.11 -7.64
C GLN A 122 -27.50 8.02 -8.57
N ASP A 123 -27.88 6.88 -8.00
CA ASP A 123 -28.45 5.73 -8.69
C ASP A 123 -29.61 5.13 -7.89
N ALA A 124 -30.16 4.01 -8.37
CA ALA A 124 -31.29 3.36 -7.73
C ALA A 124 -31.00 2.83 -6.31
N SER A 125 -29.72 2.76 -5.90
CA SER A 125 -29.26 2.25 -4.61
C SER A 125 -29.02 3.34 -3.57
N THR A 126 -29.00 4.62 -3.96
CA THR A 126 -28.74 5.76 -3.04
C THR A 126 -29.68 5.78 -1.84
N GLY A 127 -31.00 5.64 -2.07
CA GLY A 127 -32.00 5.66 -0.99
C GLY A 127 -31.82 4.53 0.03
N PRO A 128 -31.77 3.26 -0.40
CA PRO A 128 -31.46 2.14 0.49
C PRO A 128 -30.13 2.27 1.22
N ASN A 129 -29.06 2.75 0.56
CA ASN A 129 -27.76 2.90 1.20
C ASN A 129 -27.77 4.01 2.27
N LEU A 130 -28.42 5.15 1.99
CA LEU A 130 -28.59 6.22 3.00
C LEU A 130 -29.44 5.78 4.19
N ALA A 131 -30.49 4.98 3.96
CA ALA A 131 -31.28 4.41 5.05
C ALA A 131 -30.46 3.45 5.91
N TRP A 132 -29.60 2.65 5.28
CA TRP A 132 -28.69 1.75 6.00
C TRP A 132 -27.60 2.51 6.77
N MET A 133 -27.00 3.54 6.16
CA MET A 133 -26.09 4.46 6.84
C MET A 133 -26.75 5.11 8.06
N GLN A 134 -28.01 5.53 7.94
CA GLN A 134 -28.76 6.14 9.03
C GLN A 134 -29.01 5.14 10.18
N ASP A 135 -29.45 3.92 9.88
CA ASP A 135 -29.64 2.86 10.89
C ASP A 135 -28.34 2.57 11.67
N ILE A 136 -27.21 2.60 10.98
CA ILE A 136 -25.90 2.48 11.60
C ILE A 136 -25.60 3.71 12.49
N ALA A 137 -25.80 4.92 11.97
CA ALA A 137 -25.53 6.17 12.67
C ALA A 137 -26.41 6.37 13.93
N ASP A 138 -27.64 5.85 13.92
CA ASP A 138 -28.57 5.89 15.06
C ASP A 138 -27.99 5.20 16.30
N ARG A 139 -27.18 4.14 16.12
CA ARG A 139 -26.46 3.45 17.22
C ARG A 139 -25.51 4.36 17.99
N TYR A 140 -25.11 5.47 17.38
CA TYR A 140 -24.18 6.46 17.91
C TYR A 140 -24.84 7.82 18.20
N GLU A 141 -26.19 7.89 18.18
CA GLU A 141 -26.95 9.12 18.39
C GLU A 141 -26.63 10.20 17.32
N LEU A 142 -26.33 9.76 16.09
CA LEU A 142 -25.98 10.60 14.94
C LEU A 142 -27.04 10.54 13.83
N THR A 143 -27.17 11.63 13.08
CA THR A 143 -28.08 11.75 11.94
C THR A 143 -27.30 12.11 10.68
N ILE A 144 -27.55 11.38 9.60
CA ILE A 144 -27.04 11.62 8.26
C ILE A 144 -28.08 12.43 7.49
N ASP A 145 -27.76 13.69 7.19
CA ASP A 145 -28.59 14.58 6.38
C ASP A 145 -27.96 14.79 5.01
N ALA A 146 -28.50 14.07 4.02
CA ALA A 146 -28.10 14.14 2.61
C ALA A 146 -29.17 14.85 1.75
N ARG A 147 -29.89 15.84 2.31
CA ARG A 147 -30.88 16.63 1.56
C ARG A 147 -30.25 17.52 0.49
N ASP A 148 -29.01 17.91 0.69
CA ASP A 148 -28.20 18.61 -0.31
C ASP A 148 -27.53 17.56 -1.20
N SER A 149 -27.72 17.63 -2.51
CA SER A 149 -27.13 16.68 -3.45
C SER A 149 -25.61 16.74 -3.46
N ASP A 150 -25.03 17.86 -3.02
CA ASP A 150 -23.61 18.16 -3.13
C ASP A 150 -22.90 18.02 -1.78
N LYS A 151 -23.65 17.74 -0.69
CA LYS A 151 -23.13 17.68 0.69
C LYS A 151 -23.89 16.67 1.54
N THR A 152 -23.15 15.83 2.25
CA THR A 152 -23.73 14.97 3.29
C THR A 152 -23.31 15.47 4.67
N HIS A 153 -24.28 15.77 5.52
CA HIS A 153 -24.03 16.30 6.86
C HIS A 153 -24.20 15.22 7.93
N ILE A 154 -23.23 15.10 8.85
CA ILE A 154 -23.40 14.40 10.11
C ILE A 154 -23.87 15.40 11.17
N LYS A 155 -24.96 15.08 11.86
CA LYS A 155 -25.58 15.89 12.92
C LYS A 155 -25.81 15.04 14.16
N GLY A 156 -26.17 15.68 15.28
CA GLY A 156 -26.50 15.00 16.53
C GLY A 156 -25.40 15.15 17.55
N LYS A 157 -25.10 14.07 18.29
CA LYS A 157 -24.13 14.08 19.37
C LYS A 157 -22.69 14.02 18.85
N LEU A 158 -22.11 15.18 18.57
CA LEU A 158 -20.77 15.31 18.01
C LEU A 158 -19.66 15.37 19.09
N ASP A 159 -20.00 15.14 20.36
CA ASP A 159 -19.06 15.13 21.48
C ASP A 159 -18.60 13.71 21.84
N GLY A 160 -17.40 13.61 22.42
CA GLY A 160 -16.85 12.37 22.93
C GLY A 160 -16.53 11.35 21.83
N LEU A 161 -17.06 10.13 21.96
CA LEU A 161 -16.65 8.98 21.15
C LEU A 161 -17.58 8.71 19.96
N ALA A 162 -18.64 9.48 19.74
CA ALA A 162 -19.64 9.18 18.69
C ALA A 162 -19.03 9.15 17.29
N ILE A 163 -18.27 10.19 16.90
CA ILE A 163 -17.59 10.26 15.60
C ILE A 163 -16.50 9.19 15.46
N PRO A 164 -15.55 9.04 16.42
CA PRO A 164 -14.60 7.93 16.38
C PRO A 164 -15.26 6.55 16.24
N SER A 165 -16.33 6.30 17.00
CA SER A 165 -17.02 5.00 17.00
C SER A 165 -17.76 4.73 15.69
N LEU A 166 -18.36 5.75 15.07
CA LEU A 166 -19.01 5.62 13.78
C LEU A 166 -18.02 5.15 12.70
N PHE A 167 -16.83 5.78 12.64
CA PHE A 167 -15.79 5.41 11.67
C PHE A 167 -14.94 4.20 12.07
N ALA A 168 -15.08 3.71 13.31
CA ALA A 168 -14.58 2.40 13.70
C ALA A 168 -15.56 1.27 13.31
N ASP A 169 -16.83 1.56 13.03
CA ASP A 169 -17.81 0.55 12.66
C ASP A 169 -17.57 0.02 11.23
N PRO A 170 -17.25 -1.28 11.05
CA PRO A 170 -16.97 -1.82 9.72
C PRO A 170 -18.17 -1.76 8.76
N ALA A 171 -19.40 -1.85 9.29
CA ALA A 171 -20.60 -1.76 8.47
C ALA A 171 -20.78 -0.33 7.96
N PHE A 172 -20.46 0.69 8.77
CA PHE A 172 -20.48 2.07 8.30
C PHE A 172 -19.44 2.30 7.19
N LEU A 173 -18.19 1.86 7.40
CA LEU A 173 -17.13 2.01 6.40
C LEU A 173 -17.48 1.35 5.06
N ALA A 174 -18.14 0.19 5.10
CA ALA A 174 -18.59 -0.52 3.90
C ALA A 174 -19.65 0.23 3.08
N THR A 175 -20.34 1.21 3.70
CA THR A 175 -21.34 2.03 3.01
C THR A 175 -20.71 3.21 2.26
N LEU A 176 -19.49 3.63 2.64
CA LEU A 176 -18.85 4.84 2.14
C LEU A 176 -18.37 4.67 0.70
N HIS A 177 -18.60 5.68 -0.12
CA HIS A 177 -17.91 5.81 -1.40
C HIS A 177 -16.65 6.65 -1.19
N VAL A 178 -15.50 6.15 -1.65
CA VAL A 178 -14.21 6.82 -1.48
C VAL A 178 -13.62 7.13 -2.85
N ALA A 179 -13.19 8.37 -3.03
CA ALA A 179 -12.58 8.84 -4.26
C ALA A 179 -11.14 9.29 -3.97
N PRO A 180 -10.14 8.74 -4.67
CA PRO A 180 -8.75 9.06 -4.40
C PRO A 180 -8.45 10.49 -4.88
N SER A 181 -7.84 11.32 -4.02
CA SER A 181 -7.65 12.75 -4.28
C SER A 181 -6.19 13.12 -4.52
N ARG A 182 -5.30 12.79 -3.59
CA ARG A 182 -3.89 13.21 -3.63
C ARG A 182 -2.99 12.11 -3.11
N LEU A 183 -1.89 11.88 -3.81
CA LEU A 183 -0.82 11.01 -3.35
C LEU A 183 0.31 11.86 -2.76
N PHE A 184 0.73 11.51 -1.55
CA PHE A 184 1.86 12.14 -0.87
C PHE A 184 3.06 11.20 -0.92
N LEU A 185 4.10 11.64 -1.62
CA LEU A 185 5.35 10.90 -1.77
C LEU A 185 6.44 11.55 -0.93
N PRO A 186 7.18 10.82 -0.09
CA PRO A 186 8.30 11.40 0.66
C PRO A 186 9.24 12.20 -0.26
N ASN A 187 9.48 13.48 0.08
CA ASN A 187 10.28 14.39 -0.74
C ASN A 187 11.78 14.26 -0.43
N PRO A 188 12.67 14.04 -1.41
CA PRO A 188 14.12 14.25 -1.25
C PRO A 188 14.54 15.73 -1.33
N PRO A 189 15.79 16.08 -0.95
CA PRO A 189 16.34 17.43 -1.09
C PRO A 189 16.41 17.95 -2.55
N PRO A 190 16.71 19.25 -2.78
CA PRO A 190 16.46 19.96 -4.05
C PRO A 190 17.22 19.46 -5.31
N PRO A 191 16.76 19.84 -6.52
CA PRO A 191 16.75 19.00 -7.72
C PRO A 191 17.81 19.30 -8.80
N GLU A 192 19.06 19.62 -8.46
CA GLU A 192 19.99 20.13 -9.48
C GLU A 192 20.59 19.07 -10.44
N GLU A 193 20.36 17.76 -10.23
CA GLU A 193 20.95 16.69 -11.06
C GLU A 193 20.00 15.50 -11.28
N ARG A 194 18.89 15.72 -12.00
CA ARG A 194 17.92 14.66 -12.36
C ARG A 194 18.40 13.83 -13.54
N GLU A 195 18.69 12.54 -13.34
CA GLU A 195 18.82 11.54 -14.40
C GLU A 195 17.57 10.64 -14.45
N ASP A 196 17.05 10.41 -15.66
CA ASP A 196 15.98 9.45 -15.92
C ASP A 196 16.56 8.02 -15.87
N LEU A 197 16.30 7.27 -14.79
CA LEU A 197 16.88 5.95 -14.58
C LEU A 197 15.99 4.80 -15.09
N PHE A 198 14.71 5.06 -15.33
CA PHE A 198 13.79 4.05 -15.86
C PHE A 198 13.52 4.26 -17.36
N PRO A 199 13.66 3.23 -18.21
CA PRO A 199 13.30 3.35 -19.61
C PRO A 199 11.78 3.54 -19.76
N SER A 200 11.39 4.58 -20.51
CA SER A 200 9.98 4.85 -20.85
C SER A 200 9.36 3.68 -21.62
N GLY A 201 8.21 3.18 -21.16
CA GLY A 201 7.40 2.20 -21.91
C GLY A 201 7.82 0.74 -21.80
N GLY A 202 8.72 0.37 -20.89
CA GLY A 202 8.99 -1.04 -20.56
C GLY A 202 7.83 -1.67 -19.75
N PRO A 203 7.55 -2.98 -19.89
CA PRO A 203 6.69 -3.68 -18.94
C PRO A 203 7.30 -3.58 -17.54
N SER A 204 6.47 -3.57 -16.49
CA SER A 204 6.92 -3.61 -15.10
C SER A 204 7.91 -4.75 -14.89
N LEU A 205 9.10 -4.46 -14.36
CA LEU A 205 10.12 -5.47 -14.10
C LEU A 205 10.31 -5.64 -12.59
N HIS A 206 10.54 -6.89 -12.19
CA HIS A 206 10.82 -7.25 -10.80
C HIS A 206 12.03 -6.46 -10.30
N LEU A 207 11.96 -5.95 -9.07
CA LEU A 207 13.14 -5.38 -8.42
C LEU A 207 14.17 -6.48 -8.20
N GLN A 208 15.35 -6.33 -8.81
CA GLN A 208 16.45 -7.28 -8.73
C GLN A 208 17.63 -6.69 -7.95
N LEU A 209 18.29 -7.51 -7.14
CA LEU A 209 19.60 -7.18 -6.59
C LEU A 209 20.67 -7.91 -7.39
N ASP A 210 21.60 -7.16 -7.97
CA ASP A 210 22.70 -7.68 -8.79
C ASP A 210 23.85 -8.23 -7.93
N GLN A 211 23.54 -9.23 -7.12
CA GLN A 211 24.48 -9.92 -6.25
C GLN A 211 24.03 -11.36 -5.98
N PRO A 212 24.96 -12.30 -5.75
CA PRO A 212 24.63 -13.72 -5.54
C PRO A 212 24.14 -14.05 -4.12
N SER A 213 24.29 -13.11 -3.17
CA SER A 213 23.99 -13.35 -1.76
C SER A 213 23.61 -12.06 -1.04
N LEU A 214 23.04 -12.19 0.16
CA LEU A 214 22.66 -11.06 1.01
C LEU A 214 23.44 -11.12 2.35
N PRO A 215 24.62 -10.46 2.44
CA PRO A 215 25.46 -10.50 3.63
C PRO A 215 24.74 -10.02 4.89
N GLY A 216 25.01 -10.69 6.02
CA GLY A 216 24.43 -10.34 7.32
C GLY A 216 22.95 -10.70 7.49
N ALA A 217 22.37 -11.47 6.57
CA ALA A 217 21.00 -11.95 6.70
C ALA A 217 20.88 -13.02 7.80
N GLU A 218 19.96 -12.77 8.73
CA GLU A 218 19.50 -13.77 9.70
C GLU A 218 18.20 -14.39 9.18
N TRP A 219 18.31 -15.49 8.46
CA TRP A 219 17.15 -16.15 7.85
C TRP A 219 16.27 -16.79 8.91
N ILE A 220 14.98 -16.51 8.83
CA ILE A 220 13.98 -17.11 9.70
C ILE A 220 13.19 -18.18 8.95
N SER A 221 12.56 -19.07 9.70
CA SER A 221 11.72 -20.14 9.16
C SER A 221 10.30 -19.96 9.68
N PRO A 222 9.41 -19.29 8.91
CA PRO A 222 8.04 -19.04 9.34
C PRO A 222 7.30 -20.35 9.68
N PRO A 223 6.57 -20.40 10.80
CA PRO A 223 5.87 -21.62 11.21
C PRO A 223 4.83 -22.08 10.17
N GLY A 224 4.95 -23.32 9.71
CA GLY A 224 4.01 -23.90 8.74
C GLY A 224 4.31 -23.58 7.28
N LEU A 225 5.45 -22.96 6.95
CA LEU A 225 5.95 -22.88 5.57
C LEU A 225 6.67 -24.17 5.15
N GLU A 226 7.37 -24.84 6.06
CA GLU A 226 8.05 -26.12 5.78
C GLU A 226 7.04 -27.22 5.42
N GLY A 227 7.36 -28.01 4.40
CA GLY A 227 6.54 -29.15 3.98
C GLY A 227 5.97 -29.02 2.57
N GLU A 228 4.95 -29.83 2.28
CA GLU A 228 4.31 -29.93 0.98
C GLU A 228 3.06 -29.03 0.92
N HIS A 229 2.96 -28.26 -0.16
CA HIS A 229 1.88 -27.32 -0.42
C HIS A 229 1.33 -27.52 -1.82
N ALA A 230 0.04 -27.30 -1.99
CA ALA A 230 -0.54 -27.14 -3.31
C ALA A 230 -0.29 -25.70 -3.79
N GLN A 231 0.37 -25.54 -4.94
CA GLN A 231 0.54 -24.23 -5.56
C GLN A 231 -0.65 -23.88 -6.46
N GLY A 232 -1.15 -22.66 -6.36
CA GLY A 232 -2.15 -22.08 -7.27
C GLY A 232 -1.80 -20.63 -7.63
N GLN A 233 -2.18 -20.21 -8.84
CA GLN A 233 -2.14 -18.79 -9.25
C GLN A 233 -3.57 -18.27 -9.39
N SER A 234 -3.84 -17.09 -8.83
CA SER A 234 -5.17 -16.46 -8.76
C SER A 234 -5.83 -16.17 -10.12
N ASN A 235 -5.07 -16.10 -11.20
CA ASN A 235 -5.51 -15.48 -12.46
C ASN A 235 -5.74 -16.44 -13.64
N THR A 236 -5.72 -17.76 -13.42
CA THR A 236 -6.08 -18.73 -14.47
C THR A 236 -7.21 -19.63 -14.01
N HIS A 237 -8.26 -19.76 -14.83
CA HIS A 237 -9.38 -20.69 -14.66
C HIS A 237 -8.97 -22.18 -14.73
N PHE A 238 -7.67 -22.47 -14.61
CA PHE A 238 -7.07 -23.79 -14.60
C PHE A 238 -6.13 -23.88 -13.40
N TYR A 239 -6.66 -24.33 -12.26
CA TYR A 239 -5.82 -24.82 -11.16
C TYR A 239 -5.05 -26.05 -11.64
N ARG A 240 -3.88 -25.87 -12.24
CA ARG A 240 -2.88 -26.94 -12.23
C ARG A 240 -2.18 -26.85 -10.88
N SER A 241 -2.73 -27.57 -9.90
CA SER A 241 -2.10 -27.75 -8.62
C SER A 241 -0.85 -28.61 -8.80
N TYR A 242 0.32 -27.98 -8.87
CA TYR A 242 1.57 -28.69 -8.69
C TYR A 242 1.88 -28.77 -7.20
N GLY A 243 2.38 -29.93 -6.76
CA GLY A 243 2.96 -30.06 -5.42
C GLY A 243 4.25 -29.26 -5.36
N MET A 244 4.33 -28.35 -4.39
CA MET A 244 5.53 -27.57 -4.08
C MET A 244 6.00 -27.94 -2.69
N ARG A 245 7.26 -28.32 -2.56
CA ARG A 245 7.87 -28.70 -1.30
C ARG A 245 8.92 -27.69 -0.88
N PHE A 246 8.75 -27.15 0.33
CA PHE A 246 9.71 -26.26 0.98
C PHE A 246 10.53 -27.08 1.95
N VAL A 247 11.80 -27.32 1.63
CA VAL A 247 12.74 -28.07 2.45
C VAL A 247 13.65 -27.10 3.18
N ARG A 248 13.60 -27.11 4.52
CA ARG A 248 14.43 -26.23 5.32
C ARG A 248 15.91 -26.63 5.23
N LEU A 249 16.77 -25.65 4.97
CA LEU A 249 18.23 -25.78 4.95
C LEU A 249 18.81 -25.47 6.35
N ALA A 250 20.05 -25.89 6.56
CA ALA A 250 20.74 -25.73 7.85
C ALA A 250 20.94 -24.26 8.27
N ASP A 251 20.97 -23.34 7.30
CA ASP A 251 21.12 -21.90 7.52
C ASP A 251 19.80 -21.14 7.66
N GLY A 252 18.66 -21.86 7.72
CA GLY A 252 17.32 -21.29 7.92
C GLY A 252 16.57 -20.96 6.62
N ARG A 253 17.24 -20.95 5.47
CA ARG A 253 16.60 -20.79 4.14
C ARG A 253 15.79 -22.03 3.76
N PHE A 254 14.99 -21.92 2.71
CA PHE A 254 14.25 -23.02 2.11
C PHE A 254 14.78 -23.34 0.72
N GLU A 255 14.93 -24.62 0.43
CA GLU A 255 15.02 -25.11 -0.94
C GLU A 255 13.60 -25.43 -1.42
N VAL A 256 13.21 -24.83 -2.54
CA VAL A 256 11.86 -24.94 -3.11
C VAL A 256 11.91 -25.91 -4.29
N ARG A 257 11.12 -27.00 -4.20
CA ARG A 257 11.09 -28.08 -5.19
C ARG A 257 9.68 -28.25 -5.74
N ALA A 258 9.54 -28.34 -7.06
CA ALA A 258 8.31 -28.76 -7.71
C ALA A 258 8.30 -30.28 -7.90
N ASP A 259 7.24 -30.96 -7.49
CA ASP A 259 7.18 -32.43 -7.49
C ASP A 259 7.14 -33.04 -8.90
N ASP A 260 6.57 -32.33 -9.90
CA ASP A 260 6.23 -32.90 -11.22
C ASP A 260 6.92 -32.24 -12.44
N LEU A 261 7.75 -31.21 -12.25
CA LEU A 261 8.44 -30.52 -13.35
C LEU A 261 9.95 -30.84 -13.36
N GLN A 262 10.28 -32.04 -13.83
CA GLN A 262 11.57 -32.27 -14.47
C GLN A 262 11.57 -31.58 -15.85
N ASN A 263 11.66 -30.25 -15.93
CA ASN A 263 12.06 -29.64 -17.20
C ASN A 263 12.73 -28.25 -17.10
N SER A 264 13.97 -28.26 -17.62
CA SER A 264 14.65 -27.22 -18.42
C SER A 264 15.32 -25.99 -17.79
N SER A 265 15.57 -25.97 -16.49
CA SER A 265 16.66 -25.14 -15.90
C SER A 265 17.25 -25.68 -14.58
N GLY A 266 16.62 -26.70 -13.96
CA GLY A 266 17.29 -27.73 -13.15
C GLY A 266 17.94 -27.33 -11.82
N ASN A 267 18.04 -26.04 -11.48
CA ASN A 267 18.55 -25.61 -10.19
C ASN A 267 17.39 -25.42 -9.22
N PRO A 268 17.41 -26.09 -8.05
CA PRO A 268 16.43 -25.84 -7.01
C PRO A 268 16.51 -24.35 -6.60
N GLN A 269 15.36 -23.69 -6.52
CA GLN A 269 15.28 -22.30 -6.13
C GLN A 269 15.48 -22.21 -4.62
N VAL A 270 16.40 -21.37 -4.18
CA VAL A 270 16.59 -21.12 -2.74
C VAL A 270 15.81 -19.86 -2.37
N LEU A 271 15.06 -19.94 -1.28
CA LEU A 271 14.26 -18.86 -0.73
C LEU A 271 14.73 -18.54 0.69
N GLY A 272 15.24 -17.33 0.87
CA GLY A 272 15.46 -16.75 2.20
C GLY A 272 14.23 -15.96 2.66
N VAL A 273 13.98 -15.96 3.96
CA VAL A 273 12.90 -15.17 4.56
C VAL A 273 13.46 -14.27 5.65
N LEU A 274 13.14 -12.98 5.59
CA LEU A 274 13.50 -11.97 6.57
C LEU A 274 12.23 -11.36 7.21
N PRO A 275 12.25 -11.05 8.52
CA PRO A 275 11.13 -10.37 9.17
C PRO A 275 11.00 -8.92 8.68
N ILE A 276 9.77 -8.46 8.53
CA ILE A 276 9.45 -7.05 8.34
C ILE A 276 9.00 -6.50 9.70
N GLU A 277 9.61 -5.40 10.16
CA GLU A 277 9.28 -4.83 11.47
C GLU A 277 7.86 -4.28 11.48
N GLY A 278 7.10 -4.60 12.54
CA GLY A 278 5.71 -4.17 12.70
C GLY A 278 4.67 -5.03 11.98
N LEU A 279 5.08 -6.05 11.22
CA LEU A 279 4.19 -6.97 10.53
C LEU A 279 4.39 -8.40 11.04
N GLU A 280 3.38 -8.97 11.71
CA GLU A 280 3.48 -10.31 12.33
C GLU A 280 3.26 -11.45 11.32
N ASN A 281 2.57 -11.16 10.22
CA ASN A 281 2.11 -12.16 9.24
C ASN A 281 2.67 -11.93 7.83
N GLU A 282 3.56 -10.96 7.66
CA GLU A 282 4.21 -10.66 6.39
C GLU A 282 5.72 -10.62 6.56
N TYR A 283 6.40 -11.16 5.55
CA TYR A 283 7.84 -11.33 5.55
C TYR A 283 8.41 -10.92 4.19
N LEU A 284 9.67 -10.49 4.18
CA LEU A 284 10.40 -10.29 2.94
C LEU A 284 10.95 -11.65 2.48
N ALA A 285 10.45 -12.11 1.34
CA ALA A 285 10.96 -13.26 0.62
C ALA A 285 12.08 -12.82 -0.34
N VAL A 286 13.23 -13.49 -0.25
CA VAL A 286 14.41 -13.25 -1.08
C VAL A 286 14.71 -14.53 -1.86
N SER A 287 14.39 -14.53 -3.15
CA SER A 287 14.75 -15.61 -4.04
C SER A 287 16.20 -15.47 -4.51
N PHE A 288 16.92 -16.58 -4.57
CA PHE A 288 18.27 -16.67 -5.09
C PHE A 288 18.19 -17.31 -6.48
N ASP A 289 18.28 -16.48 -7.51
CA ASP A 289 18.02 -16.87 -8.89
C ASP A 289 19.33 -16.92 -9.70
N HIS A 290 19.33 -17.81 -10.69
CA HIS A 290 20.42 -17.97 -11.64
C HIS A 290 19.89 -17.82 -13.07
N TRP A 291 20.51 -16.96 -13.87
CA TRP A 291 20.19 -16.78 -15.28
C TRP A 291 21.39 -17.14 -16.14
N LYS A 292 21.16 -17.95 -17.18
CA LYS A 292 22.14 -18.34 -18.19
C LYS A 292 21.58 -18.19 -19.59
N TYR A 293 22.20 -17.35 -20.41
CA TYR A 293 21.84 -17.17 -21.82
C TYR A 293 23.06 -16.68 -22.62
N ASP A 294 23.27 -17.21 -23.84
CA ASP A 294 24.36 -16.83 -24.76
C ASP A 294 25.72 -16.60 -24.06
N ASP A 295 26.23 -17.64 -23.39
CA ASP A 295 27.50 -17.66 -22.63
C ASP A 295 27.63 -16.65 -21.48
N LYS A 296 26.54 -15.97 -21.12
CA LYS A 296 26.47 -15.12 -19.93
C LYS A 296 25.72 -15.86 -18.83
N GLU A 297 26.36 -15.94 -17.68
CA GLU A 297 25.77 -16.43 -16.43
C GLU A 297 25.70 -15.28 -15.43
N ARG A 298 24.60 -15.22 -14.69
CA ARG A 298 24.36 -14.19 -13.68
C ARG A 298 23.55 -14.77 -12.53
N ASP A 299 24.10 -14.64 -11.34
CA ASP A 299 23.35 -14.83 -10.09
C ASP A 299 22.79 -13.48 -9.65
N TYR A 300 21.56 -13.48 -9.18
CA TYR A 300 20.87 -12.29 -8.71
C TYR A 300 19.82 -12.68 -7.67
N LEU A 301 19.34 -11.69 -6.91
CA LEU A 301 18.24 -11.89 -5.98
C LEU A 301 16.98 -11.20 -6.50
N THR A 302 15.84 -11.85 -6.30
CA THR A 302 14.51 -11.26 -6.55
C THR A 302 13.78 -11.10 -5.22
N LEU A 303 13.04 -9.99 -5.07
CA LEU A 303 12.31 -9.67 -3.85
C LEU A 303 10.80 -9.85 -4.03
N SER A 304 10.19 -10.45 -3.01
CA SER A 304 8.75 -10.68 -2.92
C SER A 304 8.26 -10.50 -1.48
N ILE A 305 6.97 -10.29 -1.29
CA ILE A 305 6.32 -10.33 0.03
C ILE A 305 5.70 -11.71 0.22
N LEU A 306 6.09 -12.39 1.29
CA LEU A 306 5.48 -13.64 1.76
C LEU A 306 4.46 -13.31 2.85
N GLY A 307 3.17 -13.53 2.59
CA GLY A 307 2.08 -13.27 3.52
C GLY A 307 1.40 -14.55 4.01
N ARG A 308 1.01 -14.60 5.28
CA ARG A 308 0.17 -15.67 5.83
C ARG A 308 -1.29 -15.40 5.43
N THR A 309 -1.95 -16.39 4.85
CA THR A 309 -3.39 -16.37 4.57
C THR A 309 -4.13 -17.35 5.50
N GLU A 310 -5.46 -17.29 5.50
CA GLU A 310 -6.29 -18.23 6.27
C GLU A 310 -6.02 -19.69 5.92
N THR A 311 -5.68 -19.97 4.66
CA THR A 311 -5.56 -21.34 4.12
C THR A 311 -4.12 -21.76 3.84
N GLY A 312 -3.14 -20.87 4.02
CA GLY A 312 -1.77 -21.13 3.57
C GLY A 312 -0.88 -19.89 3.54
N TRP A 313 -0.05 -19.81 2.52
CA TRP A 313 0.86 -18.71 2.27
C TRP A 313 0.59 -18.09 0.91
N SER A 314 0.92 -16.81 0.75
CA SER A 314 0.95 -16.13 -0.54
C SER A 314 2.32 -15.51 -0.77
N VAL A 315 2.82 -15.54 -2.00
CA VAL A 315 4.04 -14.84 -2.43
C VAL A 315 3.66 -13.85 -3.51
N SER A 316 3.87 -12.56 -3.24
CA SER A 316 3.56 -11.46 -4.16
C SER A 316 4.84 -10.75 -4.57
N ASN A 317 5.07 -10.56 -5.86
CA ASN A 317 6.31 -9.95 -6.35
C ASN A 317 6.38 -8.45 -6.04
N ILE A 318 7.57 -7.94 -5.77
CA ILE A 318 7.82 -6.50 -5.69
C ILE A 318 8.25 -6.00 -7.09
N LEU A 319 7.44 -5.12 -7.66
CA LEU A 319 7.66 -4.53 -8.98
C LEU A 319 8.21 -3.11 -8.84
N ALA A 320 9.15 -2.72 -9.71
CA ALA A 320 9.61 -1.35 -9.83
C ALA A 320 8.79 -0.62 -10.93
N ARG A 321 7.61 -0.10 -10.59
CA ARG A 321 6.69 0.55 -11.55
C ARG A 321 6.10 1.88 -11.05
N GLY A 322 6.28 2.21 -9.77
CA GLY A 322 5.41 3.15 -9.08
C GLY A 322 4.02 2.56 -8.84
N THR A 323 3.20 3.22 -8.02
CA THR A 323 1.78 2.88 -7.88
C THR A 323 1.04 3.06 -9.22
N ASP A 324 -0.13 2.46 -9.40
CA ASP A 324 -0.97 2.63 -10.62
C ASP A 324 -1.14 4.10 -11.03
N THR A 325 -1.20 4.97 -10.02
CA THR A 325 -1.27 6.43 -10.12
C THR A 325 -0.03 7.09 -10.73
N LEU A 326 1.14 6.49 -10.54
CA LEU A 326 2.44 6.98 -11.00
C LEU A 326 2.96 6.23 -12.22
N ALA A 327 2.15 5.32 -12.76
CA ALA A 327 2.45 4.62 -14.01
C ALA A 327 2.65 5.66 -15.13
N GLY A 328 3.89 5.76 -15.64
CA GLY A 328 4.25 6.74 -16.67
C GLY A 328 4.89 8.03 -16.12
N ARG A 329 5.03 8.16 -14.80
CA ARG A 329 5.75 9.24 -14.10
C ARG A 329 7.03 8.74 -13.45
N GLN A 330 7.73 7.86 -14.16
CA GLN A 330 8.99 7.29 -13.68
C GLN A 330 10.09 8.34 -13.47
N ASP A 331 10.01 9.47 -14.17
CA ASP A 331 10.84 10.68 -13.98
C ASP A 331 10.81 11.19 -12.53
N LEU A 332 9.64 11.10 -11.89
CA LEU A 332 9.46 11.54 -10.50
C LEU A 332 9.93 10.50 -9.47
N LEU A 333 10.12 9.25 -9.88
CA LEU A 333 10.43 8.11 -9.01
C LEU A 333 11.91 7.74 -9.03
N SER A 334 12.57 7.84 -10.19
CA SER A 334 13.96 7.42 -10.39
C SER A 334 14.93 8.03 -9.37
N GLN A 335 14.92 9.36 -9.24
CA GLN A 335 15.89 10.06 -8.41
C GLN A 335 15.71 9.81 -6.90
N PRO A 336 14.49 9.95 -6.30
CA PRO A 336 14.30 9.63 -4.89
C PRO A 336 14.75 8.20 -4.55
N MET A 337 14.46 7.24 -5.44
CA MET A 337 14.88 5.86 -5.25
C MET A 337 16.39 5.68 -5.36
N ALA A 338 17.03 6.32 -6.32
CA ALA A 338 18.48 6.23 -6.49
C ALA A 338 19.24 6.85 -5.33
N GLU A 339 18.79 8.00 -4.82
CA GLU A 339 19.38 8.63 -3.63
C GLU A 339 19.19 7.77 -2.38
N ALA A 340 18.01 7.17 -2.21
CA ALA A 340 17.76 6.24 -1.12
C ALA A 340 18.66 5.01 -1.21
N ALA A 341 18.82 4.43 -2.40
CA ALA A 341 19.77 3.35 -2.65
C ALA A 341 21.21 3.78 -2.30
N GLN A 342 21.62 4.99 -2.71
CA GLN A 342 22.96 5.52 -2.46
C GLN A 342 23.25 5.72 -0.97
N ARG A 343 22.27 6.19 -0.18
CA ARG A 343 22.39 6.27 1.29
C ARG A 343 22.68 4.91 1.92
N GLN A 344 22.22 3.83 1.30
CA GLN A 344 22.44 2.45 1.73
C GLN A 344 23.64 1.79 1.03
N GLY A 345 24.47 2.55 0.31
CA GLY A 345 25.67 2.06 -0.38
C GLY A 345 25.40 1.31 -1.69
N ALA A 346 24.21 1.49 -2.28
CA ALA A 346 23.81 0.88 -3.54
C ALA A 346 23.58 1.94 -4.64
N SER A 347 23.57 1.50 -5.89
CA SER A 347 23.15 2.29 -7.05
C SER A 347 21.95 1.62 -7.70
N LEU A 348 20.96 2.43 -8.09
CA LEU A 348 19.81 1.95 -8.86
C LEU A 348 20.06 2.18 -10.35
N ASP A 349 19.98 1.13 -11.16
CA ASP A 349 20.10 1.15 -12.62
C ASP A 349 18.87 0.45 -13.21
N GLY A 350 17.89 1.24 -13.65
CA GLY A 350 16.55 0.75 -13.96
C GLY A 350 15.95 0.02 -12.77
N PHE A 351 15.61 -1.25 -12.96
CA PHE A 351 15.01 -2.14 -11.95
C PHE A 351 16.05 -2.95 -11.15
N LYS A 352 17.34 -2.59 -11.24
CA LYS A 352 18.44 -3.34 -10.62
C LYS A 352 19.15 -2.49 -9.56
N LEU A 353 19.15 -2.98 -8.33
CA LEU A 353 20.04 -2.50 -7.28
C LEU A 353 21.40 -3.16 -7.41
N ARG A 354 22.46 -2.36 -7.46
CA ARG A 354 23.86 -2.81 -7.53
C ARG A 354 24.66 -2.20 -6.38
N GLY A 355 25.82 -2.77 -6.08
CA GLY A 355 26.60 -2.40 -4.89
C GLY A 355 26.19 -3.28 -3.71
N GLY A 356 27.18 -3.92 -3.06
CA GLY A 356 26.97 -5.05 -2.15
C GLY A 356 26.10 -4.70 -0.93
N LEU A 357 24.78 -4.80 -1.10
CA LEU A 357 23.79 -4.52 -0.08
C LEU A 357 23.83 -5.62 0.98
N SER A 358 23.92 -5.22 2.25
CA SER A 358 23.66 -6.12 3.37
C SER A 358 22.15 -6.30 3.58
N ALA A 359 21.75 -7.32 4.33
CA ALA A 359 20.36 -7.52 4.72
C ALA A 359 19.80 -6.31 5.49
N GLN A 360 20.61 -5.73 6.38
CA GLN A 360 20.21 -4.53 7.14
C GLN A 360 20.02 -3.32 6.21
N ALA A 361 20.93 -3.12 5.25
CA ALA A 361 20.82 -2.04 4.27
C ALA A 361 19.58 -2.22 3.38
N LEU A 362 19.27 -3.45 2.95
CA LEU A 362 18.05 -3.75 2.21
C LEU A 362 16.78 -3.48 3.03
N LEU A 363 16.73 -3.93 4.29
CA LEU A 363 15.58 -3.67 5.17
C LEU A 363 15.43 -2.17 5.47
N ALA A 364 16.54 -1.44 5.64
CA ALA A 364 16.52 0.01 5.79
C ALA A 364 15.99 0.69 4.51
N LEU A 365 16.42 0.22 3.34
CA LEU A 365 15.95 0.71 2.05
C LEU A 365 14.44 0.46 1.87
N LEU A 366 13.93 -0.72 2.28
CA LEU A 366 12.51 -1.04 2.24
C LEU A 366 11.66 -0.31 3.29
N ARG A 367 12.29 0.39 4.24
CA ARG A 367 11.63 1.33 5.16
C ARG A 367 11.73 2.78 4.70
N ASP A 368 12.62 3.04 3.74
CA ASP A 368 12.83 4.36 3.19
C ASP A 368 11.70 4.66 2.20
N GLY A 369 10.74 5.49 2.63
CA GLY A 369 9.58 5.84 1.81
C GLY A 369 9.93 6.52 0.47
N GLN A 370 11.15 7.05 0.30
CA GLN A 370 11.64 7.57 -0.99
C GLN A 370 12.07 6.46 -1.95
N PHE A 371 12.58 5.34 -1.43
CA PHE A 371 12.85 4.18 -2.27
C PHE A 371 11.56 3.48 -2.64
N THR A 372 10.66 3.37 -1.68
CA THR A 372 9.62 2.38 -1.77
C THR A 372 8.34 2.93 -2.42
N THR A 373 8.23 4.25 -2.57
CA THR A 373 7.26 4.93 -3.47
C THR A 373 7.31 4.46 -4.94
N GLY A 374 8.46 4.02 -5.44
CA GLY A 374 8.55 3.51 -6.81
C GLY A 374 8.30 2.02 -6.92
N LEU A 375 7.90 1.38 -5.82
CA LEU A 375 7.62 -0.04 -5.75
C LEU A 375 6.13 -0.32 -5.61
N GLU A 376 5.72 -1.44 -6.16
CA GLU A 376 4.36 -1.96 -6.07
C GLU A 376 4.43 -3.44 -5.68
N VAL A 377 3.56 -3.90 -4.78
CA VAL A 377 3.40 -5.32 -4.49
C VAL A 377 2.30 -5.89 -5.38
N ASP A 378 2.67 -6.74 -6.35
CA ASP A 378 1.72 -7.37 -7.28
C ASP A 378 0.96 -8.50 -6.58
N ARG A 379 -0.04 -8.10 -5.77
CA ARG A 379 -0.95 -9.03 -5.09
C ARG A 379 -1.93 -9.69 -6.07
N GLN A 380 -2.15 -9.11 -7.25
CA GLN A 380 -3.07 -9.67 -8.24
C GLN A 380 -2.54 -10.95 -8.88
N ARG A 381 -1.23 -11.07 -9.04
CA ARG A 381 -0.55 -12.27 -9.56
C ARG A 381 0.17 -13.06 -8.47
N ALA A 382 -0.30 -12.95 -7.23
CA ALA A 382 0.26 -13.70 -6.11
C ALA A 382 0.19 -15.20 -6.36
N GLU A 383 1.27 -15.90 -6.00
CA GLU A 383 1.28 -17.36 -5.92
C GLU A 383 0.79 -17.79 -4.55
N HIS A 384 -0.13 -18.74 -4.49
CA HIS A 384 -0.70 -19.26 -3.26
C HIS A 384 -0.22 -20.68 -2.99
N PHE A 385 0.20 -20.94 -1.77
CA PHE A 385 0.66 -22.22 -1.27
C PHE A 385 -0.27 -22.66 -0.14
N GLY A 386 -1.24 -23.50 -0.47
CA GLY A 386 -2.23 -24.03 0.48
C GLY A 386 -1.87 -25.43 0.97
N ALA A 387 -2.52 -25.89 2.03
CA ALA A 387 -2.37 -27.26 2.51
C ALA A 387 -2.70 -28.28 1.38
N SER A 388 -1.84 -29.28 1.20
CA SER A 388 -2.10 -30.37 0.26
C SER A 388 -3.28 -31.21 0.76
N VAL A 389 -4.37 -31.27 -0.03
CA VAL A 389 -5.44 -32.25 0.24
C VAL A 389 -4.89 -33.60 -0.20
N SER A 390 -4.43 -34.42 0.74
CA SER A 390 -4.02 -35.79 0.45
C SER A 390 -5.17 -36.51 -0.26
N ARG A 391 -4.97 -36.94 -1.51
CA ARG A 391 -5.89 -37.89 -2.16
C ARG A 391 -5.86 -39.18 -1.35
N GLN A 392 -6.79 -39.36 -0.42
CA GLN A 392 -7.18 -40.69 0.02
C GLN A 392 -7.84 -41.37 -1.18
N THR A 393 -7.05 -42.10 -1.96
CA THR A 393 -7.58 -43.22 -2.73
C THR A 393 -8.10 -44.23 -1.73
N GLU A 394 -9.39 -44.14 -1.42
CA GLU A 394 -10.16 -45.26 -0.91
C GLU A 394 -10.06 -46.38 -1.95
N SER A 395 -9.13 -47.30 -1.73
CA SER A 395 -9.17 -48.61 -2.35
C SER A 395 -10.31 -49.37 -1.70
N THR A 396 -11.54 -49.14 -2.19
CA THR A 396 -12.68 -49.99 -1.89
C THR A 396 -12.47 -51.31 -2.62
N THR A 397 -11.65 -52.19 -2.04
CA THR A 397 -11.79 -53.63 -2.27
C THR A 397 -13.07 -54.07 -1.56
N ALA A 398 -14.16 -54.16 -2.32
CA ALA A 398 -15.35 -54.90 -1.92
C ALA A 398 -15.12 -56.41 -2.23
N PRO A 399 -15.68 -57.31 -1.40
CA PRO A 399 -15.41 -58.76 -1.41
C PRO A 399 -15.96 -59.52 -2.60
#